data_AF-A0A942L630-F1
#
_entry.id   AF-A0A942L630-F1
#
_cell.length_a   1.000
_cell.length_b   1.000
_cell.length_c   1.000
_cell.angle_alpha   90.00
_cell.angle_beta   90.00
_cell.angle_gamma   90.00
#
_symmetry.space_group_name_H-M   'P 1'
#
loop_
_entity.id
_entity.type
_entity.pdbx_description
1 polymer ?
#
loop_
_entity_poly.entity_id
_entity_poly.type
_entity_poly.pdbx_seq_one_letter_code
_entity_poly.pdbx_strand_id
1 'polypeptide(L)'
;MTTKLFAGIDISANDAVLCFLDQDGNQLGPSRKFANDFLGANQLLDTITTFSVNEVHIGLEATSVYGVHLRDFLAAAKEVPPHWAVYEINPSLVAGFKKSFPKRPKTDHQDAWLIAERVRFGRIEPFSLKKITTAPLLQLTRHRLHLIELVTTEQNRACNMIFLKFSNYRKDNPFSNTFGKASSALLRDLSPDELVNMDTEQLVSFIAQNGNHRLKDVGQMAADLKNMAKRAYRLNPKIQNSINVTLTMTLHNIDFFKSQIKRLDKVIAQELQAIPQTLTTIPGIGPVWAAGLTAEIGDISRFRDEAALAQYAGLTWSRYQSGDFDAEERRLTKTGNRYLRYYLVEAANSLRVHNEEYKAYYQVKYQEVTKHQHKRALVLTARKFVRLVFALLSKGQIYTPACPPAGGRAGRSS
;
A
#
# COMPACT_ATOMS: atom_id res chain seq x y z
N MET A 1 -4.14 -46.73 -4.16
CA MET A 1 -3.75 -45.71 -3.15
C MET A 1 -3.21 -44.53 -3.92
N THR A 2 -3.66 -43.31 -3.62
CA THR A 2 -3.15 -42.10 -4.27
C THR A 2 -1.74 -41.83 -3.79
N THR A 3 -0.73 -42.02 -4.63
CA THR A 3 0.68 -41.73 -4.27
C THR A 3 0.94 -40.24 -4.41
N LYS A 4 1.55 -39.65 -3.37
CA LYS A 4 1.82 -38.20 -3.31
C LYS A 4 3.31 -37.93 -3.23
N LEU A 5 3.74 -36.92 -3.98
CA LEU A 5 5.09 -36.37 -3.93
C LEU A 5 5.04 -34.94 -3.37
N PHE A 6 5.92 -34.63 -2.42
CA PHE A 6 6.07 -33.28 -1.89
C PHE A 6 7.42 -32.73 -2.32
N ALA A 7 7.41 -31.69 -3.14
CA ALA A 7 8.60 -31.01 -3.60
C ALA A 7 8.76 -29.68 -2.85
N GLY A 8 9.93 -29.42 -2.29
CA GLY A 8 10.25 -28.13 -1.67
C GLY A 8 11.38 -27.46 -2.43
N ILE A 9 11.20 -26.17 -2.70
CA ILE A 9 12.14 -25.37 -3.49
C ILE A 9 12.60 -24.18 -2.66
N ASP A 10 13.88 -24.16 -2.33
CA ASP A 10 14.55 -22.96 -1.83
C ASP A 10 15.15 -22.18 -3.00
N ILE A 11 14.92 -20.87 -3.05
CA ILE A 11 15.19 -20.04 -4.23
C ILE A 11 16.06 -18.85 -3.87
N SER A 12 17.13 -18.70 -4.63
CA SER A 12 18.04 -17.58 -4.61
C SER A 12 18.00 -16.81 -5.94
N ALA A 13 18.80 -15.74 -6.05
CA ALA A 13 18.89 -14.97 -7.28
C ALA A 13 19.37 -15.80 -8.48
N ASN A 14 20.29 -16.75 -8.26
CA ASN A 14 20.95 -17.50 -9.33
C ASN A 14 20.47 -18.94 -9.44
N ASP A 15 19.95 -19.50 -8.35
CA ASP A 15 19.74 -20.93 -8.21
C ASP A 15 18.45 -21.30 -7.49
N ALA A 16 17.89 -22.46 -7.82
CA ALA A 16 16.80 -23.12 -7.12
C ALA A 16 17.24 -24.52 -6.64
N VAL A 17 17.10 -24.78 -5.34
CA VAL A 17 17.42 -26.08 -4.73
C VAL A 17 16.13 -26.85 -4.48
N LEU A 18 16.01 -28.02 -5.09
CA LEU A 18 14.84 -28.90 -5.06
C LEU A 18 15.09 -30.09 -4.13
N CYS A 19 14.14 -30.33 -3.23
CA CYS A 19 14.08 -31.51 -2.37
C CYS A 19 12.75 -32.24 -2.55
N PHE A 20 12.76 -33.57 -2.44
CA PHE A 20 11.59 -34.42 -2.59
C PHE A 20 11.32 -35.24 -1.33
N LEU A 21 10.06 -35.33 -0.94
CA LEU A 21 9.56 -36.18 0.13
C LEU A 21 8.40 -37.05 -0.38
N ASP A 22 8.29 -38.26 0.15
CA ASP A 22 7.08 -39.07 0.02
C ASP A 22 6.00 -38.62 1.03
N GLN A 23 4.86 -39.32 1.03
CA GLN A 23 3.75 -39.07 1.94
C GLN A 23 4.09 -39.28 3.43
N ASP A 24 5.03 -40.16 3.72
CA ASP A 24 5.47 -40.51 5.07
C ASP A 24 6.56 -39.56 5.60
N GLY A 25 7.11 -38.71 4.73
CA GLY A 25 8.15 -37.73 5.05
C GLY A 25 9.57 -38.24 4.80
N ASN A 26 9.74 -39.38 4.12
CA ASN A 26 11.04 -39.88 3.73
C ASN A 26 11.56 -39.12 2.51
N GLN A 27 12.83 -38.72 2.55
CA GLN A 27 13.44 -38.00 1.45
C GLN A 27 13.74 -38.93 0.26
N LEU A 28 13.29 -38.54 -0.93
CA LEU A 28 13.46 -39.29 -2.17
C LEU A 28 14.71 -38.80 -2.92
N GLY A 29 15.86 -39.37 -2.56
CA GLY A 29 17.16 -39.10 -3.20
C GLY A 29 17.82 -37.77 -2.78
N PRO A 30 18.98 -37.42 -3.36
CA PRO A 30 19.68 -36.19 -3.05
C PRO A 30 18.93 -34.97 -3.57
N SER A 31 19.03 -33.86 -2.84
CA SER A 31 18.55 -32.57 -3.34
C SER A 31 19.33 -32.15 -4.58
N ARG A 32 18.66 -31.51 -5.53
CA ARG A 32 19.25 -31.08 -6.81
C ARG A 32 19.23 -29.57 -6.92
N LYS A 33 20.22 -29.02 -7.60
CA LYS A 33 20.38 -27.58 -7.80
C LYS A 33 20.20 -27.25 -9.28
N PHE A 34 19.39 -26.25 -9.58
CA PHE A 34 19.07 -25.78 -10.92
C PHE A 34 19.33 -24.28 -11.02
N ALA A 35 19.62 -23.79 -12.22
CA ALA A 35 19.69 -22.35 -12.47
C ALA A 35 18.29 -21.71 -12.28
N ASN A 36 18.24 -20.49 -11.73
CA ASN A 36 17.00 -19.71 -11.63
C ASN A 36 16.73 -18.94 -12.93
N ASP A 37 16.55 -19.69 -14.02
CA ASP A 37 16.18 -19.20 -15.34
C ASP A 37 15.16 -20.14 -16.00
N PHE A 38 14.76 -19.83 -17.24
CA PHE A 38 13.78 -20.63 -17.97
C PHE A 38 14.27 -22.05 -18.27
N LEU A 39 15.56 -22.25 -18.53
CA LEU A 39 16.11 -23.58 -18.83
C LEU A 39 16.16 -24.44 -17.56
N GLY A 40 16.59 -23.85 -16.44
CA GLY A 40 16.57 -24.51 -15.14
C GLY A 40 15.16 -24.84 -14.66
N ALA A 41 14.17 -23.98 -14.96
CA ALA A 41 12.76 -24.27 -14.68
C ALA A 41 12.23 -25.50 -15.45
N ASN A 42 12.61 -25.64 -16.73
CA ASN A 42 12.27 -26.83 -17.52
C ASN A 42 12.96 -28.09 -16.96
N GLN A 43 14.26 -28.03 -16.64
CA GLN A 43 14.99 -29.16 -16.04
C GLN A 43 14.40 -29.58 -14.68
N LEU A 44 13.94 -28.61 -13.90
CA LEU A 44 13.27 -28.83 -12.63
C LEU A 44 11.93 -29.54 -12.87
N LEU A 45 11.13 -29.07 -13.83
CA LEU A 45 9.87 -29.71 -14.23
C LEU A 45 10.08 -31.14 -14.71
N ASP A 46 11.02 -31.36 -15.63
CA ASP A 46 11.38 -32.68 -16.15
C ASP A 46 11.73 -33.61 -14.99
N THR A 47 12.58 -33.15 -14.05
CA THR A 47 12.94 -33.90 -12.85
C THR A 47 11.73 -34.31 -12.02
N ILE A 48 10.78 -33.39 -11.78
CA ILE A 48 9.56 -33.68 -11.01
C ILE A 48 8.71 -34.73 -11.73
N THR A 49 8.57 -34.63 -13.05
CA THR A 49 7.73 -35.54 -13.85
C THR A 49 8.29 -36.96 -13.99
N THR A 50 9.58 -37.18 -13.69
CA THR A 50 10.16 -38.54 -13.66
C THR A 50 9.53 -39.46 -12.60
N PHE A 51 8.88 -38.89 -11.58
CA PHE A 51 8.21 -39.67 -10.53
C PHE A 51 6.83 -40.13 -11.00
N SER A 52 6.60 -41.45 -11.01
CA SER A 52 5.30 -42.06 -11.30
C SER A 52 4.37 -41.97 -10.08
N VAL A 53 3.82 -40.78 -9.82
CA VAL A 53 2.88 -40.50 -8.71
C VAL A 53 1.52 -40.04 -9.22
N ASN A 54 0.50 -39.98 -8.36
CA ASN A 54 -0.81 -39.43 -8.72
C ASN A 54 -0.91 -37.92 -8.49
N GLU A 55 -0.29 -37.43 -7.42
CA GLU A 55 -0.34 -36.02 -6.99
C GLU A 55 1.07 -35.49 -6.67
N VAL A 56 1.34 -34.24 -7.07
CA VAL A 56 2.57 -33.52 -6.69
C VAL A 56 2.23 -32.20 -6.01
N HIS A 57 2.79 -31.96 -4.84
CA HIS A 57 2.62 -30.72 -4.09
C HIS A 57 3.95 -29.98 -4.00
N ILE A 58 4.04 -28.79 -4.62
CA ILE A 58 5.29 -28.04 -4.74
C ILE A 58 5.25 -26.80 -3.85
N GLY A 59 6.14 -26.70 -2.89
CA GLY A 59 6.31 -25.53 -2.03
C GLY A 59 7.44 -24.62 -2.48
N LEU A 60 7.20 -23.31 -2.43
CA LEU A 60 8.21 -22.26 -2.59
C LEU A 60 8.01 -21.24 -1.47
N GLU A 61 9.09 -20.68 -0.92
CA GLU A 61 9.01 -19.62 0.10
C GLU A 61 8.97 -18.23 -0.55
N ALA A 62 8.03 -17.37 -0.14
CA ALA A 62 7.88 -16.01 -0.65
C ALA A 62 8.83 -15.01 0.03
N THR A 63 10.14 -15.31 0.06
CA THR A 63 11.16 -14.46 0.69
C THR A 63 11.52 -13.23 -0.15
N SER A 64 11.44 -13.35 -1.47
CA SER A 64 11.89 -12.35 -2.44
C SER A 64 11.14 -12.46 -3.77
N VAL A 65 11.51 -11.62 -4.74
CA VAL A 65 10.95 -11.68 -6.11
C VAL A 65 11.46 -12.88 -6.91
N TYR A 66 12.54 -13.54 -6.47
CA TYR A 66 13.24 -14.54 -7.27
C TYR A 66 12.42 -15.82 -7.52
N GLY A 67 11.44 -16.10 -6.66
CA GLY A 67 10.54 -17.25 -6.84
C GLY A 67 9.33 -17.01 -7.75
N VAL A 68 9.04 -15.76 -8.13
CA VAL A 68 7.81 -15.40 -8.85
C VAL A 68 7.71 -16.10 -10.20
N HIS A 69 8.77 -16.05 -11.01
CA HIS A 69 8.78 -16.65 -12.34
C HIS A 69 8.66 -18.18 -12.29
N LEU A 70 9.43 -18.83 -11.43
CA LEU A 70 9.37 -20.28 -11.26
C LEU A 70 8.01 -20.74 -10.72
N ARG A 71 7.45 -20.02 -9.74
CA ARG A 71 6.09 -20.28 -9.23
C ARG A 71 5.06 -20.22 -10.33
N ASP A 72 5.07 -19.17 -11.15
CA ASP A 72 4.08 -18.98 -12.22
C ASP A 72 4.25 -20.01 -13.34
N PHE A 73 5.48 -20.34 -13.70
CA PHE A 73 5.81 -21.41 -14.65
C PHE A 73 5.25 -22.76 -14.19
N LEU A 74 5.54 -23.17 -12.95
CA LEU A 74 5.04 -24.43 -12.39
C LEU A 74 3.52 -24.40 -12.19
N ALA A 75 2.94 -23.27 -11.79
CA ALA A 75 1.50 -23.16 -11.62
C ALA A 75 0.73 -23.19 -12.95
N ALA A 76 1.36 -22.81 -14.06
CA ALA A 76 0.79 -22.83 -15.40
C ALA A 76 0.82 -24.23 -16.04
N ALA A 77 1.82 -25.07 -15.73
CA ALA A 77 1.92 -26.42 -16.30
C ALA A 77 0.95 -27.45 -15.64
N LYS A 78 -0.18 -27.01 -15.05
CA LYS A 78 -1.25 -27.80 -14.41
C LYS A 78 -1.96 -28.82 -15.29
N GLU A 79 -1.72 -28.80 -16.59
CA GLU A 79 -2.41 -29.65 -17.57
C GLU A 79 -1.71 -30.99 -17.84
N VAL A 80 -0.53 -31.23 -17.25
CA VAL A 80 0.23 -32.48 -17.41
C VAL A 80 -0.03 -33.40 -16.21
N PRO A 81 -0.51 -34.65 -16.39
CA PRO A 81 -0.49 -35.64 -15.32
C PRO A 81 0.96 -35.91 -14.88
N PRO A 82 1.26 -36.00 -13.57
CA PRO A 82 0.34 -36.02 -12.44
C PRO A 82 -0.27 -34.67 -12.06
N HIS A 83 -1.44 -34.69 -11.41
CA HIS A 83 -2.08 -33.48 -10.90
C HIS A 83 -1.17 -32.82 -9.87
N TRP A 84 -0.93 -31.52 -10.02
CA TRP A 84 -0.01 -30.83 -9.14
C TRP A 84 -0.51 -29.48 -8.66
N ALA A 85 -0.11 -29.15 -7.44
CA ALA A 85 -0.50 -27.96 -6.72
C ALA A 85 0.76 -27.22 -6.27
N VAL A 86 0.87 -25.96 -6.65
CA VAL A 86 1.96 -25.08 -6.23
C VAL A 86 1.51 -24.30 -5.00
N TYR A 87 2.38 -24.15 -4.01
CA TYR A 87 2.16 -23.46 -2.74
C TYR A 87 3.20 -22.37 -2.55
N GLU A 88 2.75 -21.14 -2.43
CA GLU A 88 3.58 -19.99 -2.09
C GLU A 88 3.44 -19.71 -0.59
N ILE A 89 4.49 -20.00 0.18
CA ILE A 89 4.45 -20.01 1.64
C ILE A 89 5.04 -18.72 2.19
N ASN A 90 4.35 -18.11 3.16
CA ASN A 90 4.87 -16.94 3.86
C ASN A 90 6.13 -17.29 4.68
N PRO A 91 7.23 -16.54 4.56
CA PRO A 91 8.46 -16.79 5.32
C PRO A 91 8.30 -16.93 6.82
N SER A 92 7.39 -16.15 7.42
CA SER A 92 7.11 -16.23 8.86
C SER A 92 6.51 -17.57 9.29
N LEU A 93 5.74 -18.22 8.40
CA LEU A 93 5.18 -19.55 8.65
C LEU A 93 6.27 -20.62 8.56
N VAL A 94 7.19 -20.50 7.59
CA VAL A 94 8.34 -21.40 7.47
C VAL A 94 9.26 -21.24 8.68
N ALA A 95 9.61 -20.00 9.05
CA ALA A 95 10.43 -19.70 10.23
C ALA A 95 9.77 -20.16 11.55
N GLY A 96 8.45 -20.05 11.67
CA GLY A 96 7.70 -20.58 12.81
C GLY A 96 7.73 -22.11 12.87
N PHE A 97 7.49 -22.77 11.73
CA PHE A 97 7.51 -24.22 11.60
C PHE A 97 8.91 -24.81 11.83
N LYS A 98 9.96 -24.11 11.41
CA LYS A 98 11.37 -24.49 11.66
C LYS A 98 11.66 -24.72 13.14
N LYS A 99 10.99 -23.98 14.04
CA LYS A 99 11.17 -24.11 15.50
C LYS A 99 10.57 -25.38 16.09
N SER A 100 9.72 -26.09 15.35
CA SER A 100 9.20 -27.40 15.75
C SER A 100 10.21 -28.52 15.58
N PHE A 101 11.35 -28.25 14.92
CA PHE A 101 12.44 -29.21 14.74
C PHE A 101 13.65 -28.85 15.62
N PRO A 102 14.49 -29.84 15.99
CA PRO A 102 15.77 -29.58 16.62
C PRO A 102 16.63 -28.62 15.78
N LYS A 103 17.55 -27.90 16.44
CA LYS A 103 18.44 -26.96 15.76
C LYS A 103 19.23 -27.68 14.68
N ARG A 104 18.99 -27.25 13.44
CA ARG A 104 19.52 -27.83 12.21
C ARG A 104 20.47 -26.83 11.53
N PRO A 105 21.53 -27.29 10.83
CA PRO A 105 22.41 -26.40 10.09
C PRO A 105 21.62 -25.55 9.08
N LYS A 106 22.04 -24.31 8.85
CA LYS A 106 21.44 -23.48 7.80
C LYS A 106 22.11 -23.83 6.46
N THR A 107 21.45 -24.66 5.67
CA THR A 107 21.86 -25.00 4.31
C THR A 107 20.65 -24.97 3.38
N ASP A 108 20.84 -24.57 2.12
CA ASP A 108 19.76 -24.46 1.11
C ASP A 108 18.99 -25.79 0.97
N HIS A 109 19.69 -26.93 1.08
CA HIS A 109 19.06 -28.26 1.10
C HIS A 109 18.09 -28.46 2.26
N GLN A 110 18.44 -27.98 3.45
CA GLN A 110 17.60 -28.12 4.63
C GLN A 110 16.42 -27.16 4.61
N ASP A 111 16.60 -25.98 4.02
CA ASP A 111 15.52 -25.03 3.80
C ASP A 111 14.54 -25.57 2.74
N ALA A 112 15.02 -26.15 1.63
CA ALA A 112 14.20 -26.86 0.65
C ALA A 112 13.44 -28.06 1.26
N TRP A 113 14.11 -28.89 2.07
CA TRP A 113 13.47 -29.99 2.81
C TRP A 113 12.38 -29.48 3.75
N LEU A 114 12.63 -28.40 4.50
CA LEU A 114 11.68 -27.81 5.42
C LEU A 114 10.44 -27.27 4.68
N ILE A 115 10.63 -26.70 3.49
CA ILE A 115 9.53 -26.25 2.63
C ILE A 115 8.69 -27.45 2.19
N ALA A 116 9.31 -28.53 1.71
CA ALA A 116 8.60 -29.76 1.32
C ALA A 116 7.77 -30.31 2.50
N GLU A 117 8.39 -30.39 3.67
CA GLU A 117 7.78 -30.87 4.91
C GLU A 117 6.64 -29.95 5.37
N ARG A 118 6.79 -28.63 5.18
CA ARG A 118 5.74 -27.67 5.47
C ARG A 118 4.52 -27.88 4.57
N VAL A 119 4.73 -28.18 3.29
CA VAL A 119 3.62 -28.49 2.37
C VAL A 119 2.95 -29.80 2.77
N ARG A 120 3.74 -30.83 3.10
CA ARG A 120 3.25 -32.13 3.56
C ARG A 120 2.38 -32.04 4.80
N PHE A 121 2.75 -31.18 5.75
CA PHE A 121 1.96 -30.90 6.96
C PHE A 121 0.56 -30.31 6.65
N GLY A 122 0.38 -29.67 5.50
CA GLY A 122 -0.90 -29.11 5.08
C GLY A 122 -1.31 -27.82 5.82
N ARG A 123 -2.61 -27.53 5.87
CA ARG A 123 -3.17 -26.26 6.39
C ARG A 123 -2.61 -25.02 5.68
N ILE A 124 -2.34 -25.15 4.38
CA ILE A 124 -1.98 -24.09 3.47
C ILE A 124 -2.79 -24.26 2.19
N GLU A 125 -3.19 -23.16 1.59
CA GLU A 125 -3.95 -23.16 0.34
C GLU A 125 -3.00 -23.11 -0.86
N PRO A 126 -3.31 -23.80 -1.96
CA PRO A 126 -2.51 -23.72 -3.17
C PRO A 126 -2.58 -22.33 -3.80
N PHE A 127 -1.50 -21.95 -4.47
CA PHE A 127 -1.43 -20.77 -5.30
C PHE A 127 -2.41 -20.87 -6.48
N SER A 128 -3.19 -19.81 -6.65
CA SER A 128 -4.18 -19.68 -7.71
C SER A 128 -3.71 -18.65 -8.72
N LEU A 129 -3.66 -19.04 -10.00
CA LEU A 129 -3.37 -18.14 -11.12
C LEU A 129 -4.39 -16.98 -11.20
N LYS A 130 -5.57 -17.09 -10.58
CA LYS A 130 -6.51 -15.96 -10.46
C LYS A 130 -5.86 -14.76 -9.75
N LYS A 131 -4.88 -14.96 -8.86
CA LYS A 131 -4.11 -13.87 -8.24
C LYS A 131 -3.32 -13.04 -9.28
N ILE A 132 -2.94 -13.64 -10.40
CA ILE A 132 -2.18 -12.98 -11.48
C ILE A 132 -3.03 -11.91 -12.18
N THR A 133 -4.35 -12.11 -12.29
CA THR A 133 -5.25 -11.12 -12.92
C THR A 133 -5.16 -9.75 -12.25
N THR A 134 -4.94 -9.71 -10.94
CA THR A 134 -4.78 -8.49 -10.15
C THR A 134 -3.32 -8.05 -9.98
N ALA A 135 -2.34 -8.85 -10.42
CA ALA A 135 -0.92 -8.58 -10.18
C ALA A 135 -0.40 -7.29 -10.85
N PRO A 136 -0.82 -6.94 -12.09
CA PRO A 136 -0.46 -5.66 -12.69
C PRO A 136 -0.93 -4.48 -11.83
N LEU A 137 -2.20 -4.48 -11.42
CA LEU A 137 -2.73 -3.45 -10.52
C LEU A 137 -2.00 -3.42 -9.18
N LEU A 138 -1.67 -4.57 -8.61
CA LEU A 138 -0.92 -4.66 -7.36
C LEU A 138 0.45 -3.96 -7.50
N GLN A 139 1.18 -4.21 -8.58
CA GLN A 139 2.47 -3.57 -8.84
C GLN A 139 2.32 -2.06 -8.99
N LEU A 140 1.38 -1.61 -9.82
CA LEU A 140 1.16 -0.19 -10.09
C LEU A 140 0.71 0.58 -8.83
N THR A 141 -0.24 0.03 -8.08
CA THR A 141 -0.78 0.65 -6.87
C THR A 141 0.25 0.67 -5.73
N ARG A 142 1.07 -0.37 -5.57
CA ARG A 142 2.19 -0.34 -4.60
C ARG A 142 3.27 0.66 -4.99
N HIS A 143 3.62 0.74 -6.28
CA HIS A 143 4.55 1.73 -6.77
C HIS A 143 4.04 3.16 -6.58
N ARG A 144 2.73 3.39 -6.77
CA ARG A 144 2.10 4.67 -6.46
C ARG A 144 2.29 5.08 -5.00
N LEU A 145 2.05 4.17 -4.05
CA LEU A 145 2.29 4.45 -2.64
C LEU A 145 3.76 4.79 -2.39
N HIS A 146 4.69 4.07 -3.01
CA HIS A 146 6.12 4.39 -2.90
C HIS A 146 6.44 5.82 -3.36
N LEU A 147 5.90 6.26 -4.51
CA LEU A 147 6.09 7.64 -4.97
C LEU A 147 5.49 8.68 -4.01
N ILE A 148 4.36 8.37 -3.36
CA ILE A 148 3.75 9.25 -2.34
C ILE A 148 4.64 9.34 -1.09
N GLU A 149 5.23 8.21 -0.67
CA GLU A 149 6.22 8.17 0.43
C GLU A 149 7.47 9.00 0.08
N LEU A 150 7.94 8.95 -1.17
CA LEU A 150 9.05 9.79 -1.66
C LEU A 150 8.69 11.28 -1.65
N VAL A 151 7.50 11.66 -2.14
CA VAL A 151 7.03 13.05 -2.07
C VAL A 151 7.00 13.53 -0.61
N THR A 152 6.49 12.72 0.30
CA THR A 152 6.42 13.06 1.73
C THR A 152 7.82 13.24 2.32
N THR A 153 8.76 12.36 1.95
CA THR A 153 10.15 12.43 2.39
C THR A 153 10.84 13.70 1.90
N GLU A 154 10.69 14.02 0.61
CA GLU A 154 11.26 15.24 0.02
C GLU A 154 10.58 16.50 0.58
N GLN A 155 9.28 16.49 0.86
CA GLN A 155 8.60 17.61 1.52
C GLN A 155 9.16 17.86 2.93
N ASN A 156 9.38 16.81 3.71
CA ASN A 156 9.99 16.93 5.04
C ASN A 156 11.42 17.50 4.95
N ARG A 157 12.20 17.02 3.97
CA ARG A 157 13.54 17.54 3.69
C ARG A 157 13.52 19.02 3.29
N ALA A 158 12.60 19.40 2.40
CA ALA A 158 12.41 20.78 1.98
C ALA A 158 11.98 21.68 3.15
N CYS A 159 11.12 21.21 4.06
CA CYS A 159 10.71 21.99 5.22
C CYS A 159 11.89 22.45 6.09
N ASN A 160 12.91 21.59 6.25
CA ASN A 160 14.11 21.94 7.01
C ASN A 160 14.94 23.01 6.29
N MET A 161 15.09 22.91 4.98
CA MET A 161 15.81 23.91 4.17
C MET A 161 15.07 25.23 4.08
N ILE A 162 13.73 25.19 3.97
CA ILE A 162 12.87 26.37 4.01
C ILE A 162 13.05 27.08 5.35
N PHE A 163 13.15 26.36 6.47
CA PHE A 163 13.42 26.99 7.76
C PHE A 163 14.80 27.69 7.78
N LEU A 164 15.83 27.08 7.20
CA LEU A 164 17.15 27.72 7.11
C LEU A 164 17.14 28.97 6.20
N LYS A 165 16.44 28.91 5.07
CA LYS A 165 16.34 30.02 4.10
C LYS A 165 15.40 31.15 4.57
N PHE A 166 14.26 30.79 5.14
CA PHE A 166 13.15 31.67 5.50
C PHE A 166 12.43 31.13 6.75
N SER A 167 13.08 31.29 7.91
CA SER A 167 12.72 30.71 9.23
C SER A 167 11.24 30.77 9.65
N ASN A 168 10.55 31.88 9.41
CA ASN A 168 9.13 32.05 9.76
C ASN A 168 8.16 31.65 8.63
N TYR A 169 8.65 31.21 7.47
CA TYR A 169 7.84 30.97 6.28
C TYR A 169 6.71 29.99 6.53
N ARG A 170 7.00 28.82 7.13
CA ARG A 170 5.99 27.78 7.36
C ARG A 170 4.90 28.17 8.36
N LYS A 171 5.21 29.05 9.31
CA LYS A 171 4.29 29.48 10.36
C LYS A 171 3.33 30.55 9.85
N ASP A 172 3.87 31.52 9.13
CA ASP A 172 3.16 32.72 8.70
C ASP A 172 2.78 32.67 7.20
N ASN A 173 2.85 31.50 6.56
CA ASN A 173 2.68 31.31 5.12
C ASN A 173 1.31 31.84 4.63
N PRO A 174 1.25 32.85 3.74
CA PRO A 174 -0.01 33.35 3.20
C PRO A 174 -0.61 32.44 2.12
N PHE A 175 0.17 31.47 1.61
CA PHE A 175 -0.33 30.48 0.65
C PHE A 175 -1.07 29.33 1.35
N SER A 176 -2.18 28.87 0.75
CA SER A 176 -2.92 27.69 1.22
C SER A 176 -2.11 26.39 1.20
N ASN A 177 -1.02 26.35 0.41
CA ASN A 177 -0.12 25.20 0.32
C ASN A 177 1.33 25.69 0.12
N THR A 178 2.22 25.32 1.06
CA THR A 178 3.67 25.61 1.01
C THR A 178 4.36 25.04 -0.22
N PHE A 179 3.86 23.95 -0.79
CA PHE A 179 4.41 23.34 -2.01
C PHE A 179 3.51 23.58 -3.23
N GLY A 180 2.72 24.66 -3.21
CA GLY A 180 1.98 25.16 -4.36
C GLY A 180 2.88 25.92 -5.32
N LYS A 181 2.47 26.08 -6.58
CA LYS A 181 3.30 26.67 -7.65
C LYS A 181 3.92 28.02 -7.28
N ALA A 182 3.10 28.99 -6.85
CA ALA A 182 3.58 30.32 -6.46
C ALA A 182 4.54 30.28 -5.26
N SER A 183 4.21 29.49 -4.24
CA SER A 183 5.04 29.33 -3.04
C SER A 183 6.40 28.68 -3.38
N SER A 184 6.40 27.61 -4.18
CA SER A 184 7.63 26.95 -4.65
C SER A 184 8.48 27.87 -5.53
N ALA A 185 7.87 28.66 -6.43
CA ALA A 185 8.59 29.62 -7.26
C ALA A 185 9.27 30.70 -6.40
N LEU A 186 8.54 31.28 -5.44
CA LEU A 186 9.10 32.25 -4.50
C LEU A 186 10.27 31.66 -3.70
N LEU A 187 10.10 30.45 -3.14
CA LEU A 187 11.14 29.78 -2.36
C LEU A 187 12.37 29.39 -3.18
N ARG A 188 12.21 29.18 -4.49
CA ARG A 188 13.30 28.88 -5.42
C ARG A 188 14.02 30.15 -5.85
N ASP A 189 13.27 31.14 -6.30
CA ASP A 189 13.77 32.25 -7.11
C ASP A 189 14.09 33.50 -6.28
N LEU A 190 13.56 33.62 -5.06
CA LEU A 190 13.74 34.81 -4.22
C LEU A 190 14.31 34.47 -2.83
N SER A 191 15.15 35.36 -2.32
CA SER A 191 15.66 35.39 -0.95
C SER A 191 14.87 36.38 -0.09
N PRO A 192 14.95 36.29 1.26
CA PRO A 192 14.35 37.28 2.14
C PRO A 192 14.81 38.72 1.86
N ASP A 193 16.08 38.93 1.50
CA ASP A 193 16.58 40.28 1.18
C ASP A 193 16.02 40.82 -0.13
N GLU A 194 15.96 39.98 -1.16
CA GLU A 194 15.31 40.35 -2.43
C GLU A 194 13.83 40.67 -2.20
N LEU A 195 13.12 39.89 -1.37
CA LEU A 195 11.72 40.16 -1.05
C LEU A 195 11.51 41.50 -0.35
N VAL A 196 12.39 41.87 0.59
CA VAL A 196 12.30 43.16 1.29
C VAL A 196 12.52 44.33 0.33
N ASN A 197 13.46 44.20 -0.60
CA ASN A 197 13.89 45.28 -1.49
C ASN A 197 13.12 45.35 -2.81
N MET A 198 12.45 44.27 -3.23
CA MET A 198 11.66 44.21 -4.45
C MET A 198 10.48 45.19 -4.40
N ASP A 199 10.13 45.81 -5.52
CA ASP A 199 8.96 46.67 -5.59
C ASP A 199 7.65 45.88 -5.35
N THR A 200 6.65 46.52 -4.75
CA THR A 200 5.40 45.83 -4.38
C THR A 200 4.61 45.39 -5.61
N GLU A 201 4.55 46.21 -6.67
CA GLU A 201 3.84 45.85 -7.90
C GLU A 201 4.55 44.72 -8.64
N GLN A 202 5.90 44.72 -8.61
CA GLN A 202 6.70 43.62 -9.13
C GLN A 202 6.43 42.30 -8.39
N LEU A 203 6.39 42.33 -7.05
CA LEU A 203 6.11 41.14 -6.25
C LEU A 203 4.68 40.63 -6.47
N VAL A 204 3.70 41.52 -6.58
CA VAL A 204 2.31 41.16 -6.92
C VAL A 204 2.24 40.48 -8.28
N SER A 205 2.92 41.04 -9.28
CA SER A 205 2.98 40.47 -10.62
C SER A 205 3.63 39.09 -10.62
N PHE A 206 4.75 38.93 -9.91
CA PHE A 206 5.45 37.64 -9.76
C PHE A 206 4.54 36.58 -9.13
N ILE A 207 3.84 36.91 -8.05
CA ILE A 207 2.93 35.97 -7.37
C ILE A 207 1.74 35.62 -8.26
N ALA A 208 1.14 36.61 -8.93
CA ALA A 208 -0.01 36.40 -9.81
C ALA A 208 0.34 35.46 -10.98
N GLN A 209 1.46 35.71 -11.65
CA GLN A 209 1.94 34.88 -12.77
C GLN A 209 2.22 33.44 -12.32
N ASN A 210 3.00 33.25 -11.25
CA ASN A 210 3.32 31.92 -10.73
C ASN A 210 2.14 31.22 -10.06
N GLY A 211 1.09 31.96 -9.71
CA GLY A 211 -0.20 31.47 -9.21
C GLY A 211 -1.21 31.16 -10.30
N ASN A 212 -0.83 31.22 -11.59
CA ASN A 212 -1.73 31.11 -12.74
C ASN A 212 -2.92 32.10 -12.69
N HIS A 213 -2.75 33.26 -12.07
CA HIS A 213 -3.79 34.29 -11.86
C HIS A 213 -5.04 33.79 -11.13
N ARG A 214 -4.93 32.71 -10.33
CA ARG A 214 -6.06 32.14 -9.56
C ARG A 214 -6.04 32.49 -8.07
N LEU A 215 -4.98 33.16 -7.62
CA LEU A 215 -4.83 33.57 -6.23
C LEU A 215 -5.70 34.80 -5.97
N LYS A 216 -6.40 34.80 -4.82
CA LYS A 216 -7.14 35.95 -4.32
C LYS A 216 -6.22 36.79 -3.45
N ASP A 217 -6.51 38.08 -3.32
CA ASP A 217 -5.85 38.99 -2.37
C ASP A 217 -4.32 39.06 -2.52
N VAL A 218 -3.83 39.00 -3.77
CA VAL A 218 -2.38 38.96 -4.07
C VAL A 218 -1.63 40.16 -3.51
N GLY A 219 -2.24 41.34 -3.48
CA GLY A 219 -1.67 42.55 -2.87
C GLY A 219 -1.39 42.36 -1.37
N GLN A 220 -2.35 41.79 -0.63
CA GLN A 220 -2.18 41.48 0.79
C GLN A 220 -1.11 40.41 0.99
N MET A 221 -1.12 39.34 0.18
CA MET A 221 -0.09 38.29 0.24
C MET A 221 1.32 38.87 0.04
N ALA A 222 1.50 39.79 -0.91
CA ALA A 222 2.77 40.46 -1.16
C ALA A 222 3.22 41.28 0.05
N ALA A 223 2.30 42.05 0.66
CA ALA A 223 2.58 42.82 1.87
C ALA A 223 2.98 41.91 3.04
N ASP A 224 2.26 40.80 3.25
CA ASP A 224 2.55 39.82 4.29
C ASP A 224 3.92 39.18 4.09
N LEU A 225 4.25 38.78 2.85
CA LEU A 225 5.55 38.21 2.50
C LEU A 225 6.71 39.17 2.77
N LYS A 226 6.56 40.46 2.45
CA LYS A 226 7.55 41.48 2.78
C LYS A 226 7.73 41.61 4.29
N ASN A 227 6.63 41.66 5.04
CA ASN A 227 6.67 41.75 6.50
C ASN A 227 7.26 40.49 7.16
N MET A 228 7.01 39.31 6.59
CA MET A 228 7.65 38.07 7.00
C MET A 228 9.16 38.11 6.72
N ALA A 229 9.56 38.57 5.54
CA ALA A 229 10.96 38.62 5.12
C ALA A 229 11.79 39.60 5.97
N LYS A 230 11.19 40.70 6.44
CA LYS A 230 11.82 41.61 7.43
C LYS A 230 12.12 40.92 8.77
N ARG A 231 11.31 39.96 9.18
CA ARG A 231 11.43 39.24 10.47
C ARG A 231 12.23 37.93 10.37
N ALA A 232 12.58 37.49 9.16
CA ALA A 232 13.31 36.25 8.95
C ALA A 232 14.79 36.40 9.32
N TYR A 233 15.36 35.39 9.98
CA TYR A 233 16.81 35.29 10.14
C TYR A 233 17.54 35.32 8.79
N ARG A 234 18.67 36.02 8.74
CA ARG A 234 19.58 35.98 7.59
C ARG A 234 20.52 34.79 7.71
N LEU A 235 20.57 34.01 6.65
CA LEU A 235 21.44 32.86 6.56
C LEU A 235 22.89 33.34 6.34
N ASN A 236 23.87 32.63 6.90
CA ASN A 236 25.27 32.95 6.66
C ASN A 236 25.58 32.88 5.14
N PRO A 237 26.18 33.92 4.53
CA PRO A 237 26.47 33.95 3.09
C PRO A 237 27.25 32.72 2.59
N LYS A 238 28.12 32.14 3.44
CA LYS A 238 28.91 30.94 3.10
C LYS A 238 28.06 29.69 2.83
N ILE A 239 26.87 29.59 3.41
CA ILE A 239 25.96 28.44 3.25
C ILE A 239 24.69 28.78 2.45
N GLN A 240 24.47 30.05 2.12
CA GLN A 240 23.26 30.49 1.42
C GLN A 240 23.10 29.80 0.07
N ASN A 241 24.16 29.75 -0.73
CA ASN A 241 24.11 29.11 -2.05
C ASN A 241 23.85 27.60 -1.95
N SER A 242 24.49 26.90 -1.00
CA SER A 242 24.31 25.45 -0.85
C SER A 242 22.88 25.10 -0.42
N ILE A 243 22.28 25.88 0.49
CA ILE A 243 20.87 25.72 0.87
C ILE A 243 19.95 26.02 -0.31
N ASN A 244 20.19 27.10 -1.06
CA ASN A 244 19.38 27.46 -2.22
C ASN A 244 19.40 26.34 -3.28
N VAL A 245 20.59 25.89 -3.69
CA VAL A 245 20.73 24.81 -4.69
C VAL A 245 20.03 23.54 -4.21
N THR A 246 20.26 23.12 -2.96
CA THR A 246 19.67 21.89 -2.43
C THR A 246 18.15 22.00 -2.32
N LEU A 247 17.61 23.15 -1.89
CA LEU A 247 16.17 23.41 -1.82
C LEU A 247 15.55 23.35 -3.22
N THR A 248 16.16 24.01 -4.21
CA THR A 248 15.71 23.99 -5.60
C THR A 248 15.63 22.57 -6.15
N MET A 249 16.69 21.77 -5.98
CA MET A 249 16.69 20.35 -6.40
C MET A 249 15.59 19.55 -5.70
N THR A 250 15.40 19.75 -4.39
CA THR A 250 14.36 19.07 -3.60
C THR A 250 12.96 19.45 -4.08
N LEU A 251 12.71 20.72 -4.40
CA LEU A 251 11.44 21.18 -4.97
C LEU A 251 11.18 20.57 -6.36
N HIS A 252 12.20 20.48 -7.21
CA HIS A 252 12.09 19.80 -8.51
C HIS A 252 11.78 18.31 -8.36
N ASN A 253 12.38 17.62 -7.38
CA ASN A 253 12.05 16.21 -7.08
C ASN A 253 10.57 16.06 -6.69
N ILE A 254 10.05 16.96 -5.83
CA ILE A 254 8.64 16.95 -5.42
C ILE A 254 7.73 17.08 -6.65
N ASP A 255 8.01 18.03 -7.54
CA ASP A 255 7.21 18.25 -8.75
C ASP A 255 7.32 17.09 -9.73
N PHE A 256 8.53 16.53 -9.90
CA PHE A 256 8.77 15.36 -10.72
C PHE A 256 7.96 14.16 -10.22
N PHE A 257 8.07 13.78 -8.94
CA PHE A 257 7.33 12.65 -8.38
C PHE A 257 5.81 12.86 -8.44
N LYS A 258 5.32 14.08 -8.18
CA LYS A 258 3.88 14.41 -8.37
C LYS A 258 3.44 14.22 -9.82
N SER A 259 4.28 14.55 -10.79
CA SER A 259 3.98 14.33 -12.22
C SER A 259 3.91 12.83 -12.57
N GLN A 260 4.84 12.03 -12.02
CA GLN A 260 4.85 10.58 -12.19
C GLN A 260 3.62 9.93 -11.55
N ILE A 261 3.21 10.38 -10.36
CA ILE A 261 1.96 9.92 -9.71
C ILE A 261 0.76 10.19 -10.62
N LYS A 262 0.63 11.38 -11.19
CA LYS A 262 -0.48 11.70 -12.12
C LYS A 262 -0.48 10.83 -13.37
N ARG A 263 0.69 10.50 -13.91
CA ARG A 263 0.80 9.57 -15.04
C ARG A 263 0.35 8.17 -14.62
N LEU A 264 0.82 7.70 -13.47
CA LEU A 264 0.49 6.39 -12.92
C LEU A 264 -1.00 6.26 -12.58
N ASP A 265 -1.64 7.32 -12.08
CA ASP A 265 -3.08 7.35 -11.79
C ASP A 265 -3.91 7.05 -13.04
N LYS A 266 -3.48 7.53 -14.22
CA LYS A 266 -4.14 7.23 -15.49
C LYS A 266 -3.98 5.77 -15.89
N VAL A 267 -2.78 5.22 -15.75
CA VAL A 267 -2.49 3.81 -16.05
C VAL A 267 -3.29 2.89 -15.12
N ILE A 268 -3.30 3.18 -13.82
CA ILE A 268 -4.10 2.43 -12.84
C ILE A 268 -5.59 2.46 -13.20
N ALA A 269 -6.11 3.62 -13.60
CA ALA A 269 -7.51 3.74 -13.99
C ALA A 269 -7.85 2.94 -15.25
N GLN A 270 -6.94 2.85 -16.22
CA GLN A 270 -7.10 2.04 -17.43
C GLN A 270 -7.08 0.55 -17.10
N GLU A 271 -6.07 0.08 -16.36
CA GLU A 271 -5.94 -1.32 -15.96
C GLU A 271 -7.13 -1.80 -15.12
N LEU A 272 -7.72 -0.93 -14.30
CA LEU A 272 -8.90 -1.28 -13.50
C LEU A 272 -10.12 -1.62 -14.37
N GLN A 273 -10.24 -1.06 -15.58
CA GLN A 273 -11.40 -1.32 -16.45
C GLN A 273 -11.52 -2.77 -16.86
N ALA A 274 -10.39 -3.49 -16.95
CA ALA A 274 -10.36 -4.92 -17.28
C ALA A 274 -10.78 -5.83 -16.11
N ILE A 275 -10.90 -5.29 -14.88
CA ILE A 275 -11.21 -6.07 -13.68
C ILE A 275 -12.62 -5.76 -13.20
N PRO A 276 -13.53 -6.75 -13.21
CA PRO A 276 -14.87 -6.59 -12.66
C PRO A 276 -14.81 -6.19 -11.17
N GLN A 277 -15.36 -5.03 -10.84
CA GLN A 277 -15.43 -4.53 -9.46
C GLN A 277 -16.63 -3.61 -9.27
N THR A 278 -17.11 -3.53 -8.05
CA THR A 278 -18.30 -2.72 -7.67
C THR A 278 -17.93 -1.48 -6.85
N LEU A 279 -16.68 -1.34 -6.42
CA LEU A 279 -16.21 -0.32 -5.50
C LEU A 279 -16.26 1.11 -6.07
N THR A 280 -16.08 1.29 -7.38
CA THR A 280 -16.19 2.62 -8.02
C THR A 280 -17.60 3.18 -8.03
N THR A 281 -18.62 2.37 -7.72
CA THR A 281 -20.01 2.86 -7.58
C THR A 281 -20.24 3.60 -6.27
N ILE A 282 -19.31 3.50 -5.31
CA ILE A 282 -19.40 4.18 -4.02
C ILE A 282 -19.01 5.66 -4.21
N PRO A 283 -19.86 6.63 -3.81
CA PRO A 283 -19.52 8.05 -3.88
C PRO A 283 -18.21 8.37 -3.15
N GLY A 284 -17.27 9.01 -3.84
CA GLY A 284 -15.94 9.34 -3.30
C GLY A 284 -14.88 8.25 -3.47
N ILE A 285 -15.22 7.06 -3.96
CA ILE A 285 -14.24 6.01 -4.24
C ILE A 285 -13.89 6.01 -5.74
N GLY A 286 -12.82 6.71 -6.08
CA GLY A 286 -12.31 6.77 -7.45
C GLY A 286 -11.53 5.52 -7.87
N PRO A 287 -11.13 5.44 -9.16
CA PRO A 287 -10.44 4.27 -9.73
C PRO A 287 -9.17 3.87 -8.98
N VAL A 288 -8.37 4.83 -8.53
CA VAL A 288 -7.12 4.54 -7.81
C VAL A 288 -7.36 3.81 -6.50
N TRP A 289 -8.36 4.26 -5.72
CA TRP A 289 -8.71 3.63 -4.45
C TRP A 289 -9.35 2.27 -4.66
N ALA A 290 -10.28 2.16 -5.61
CA ALA A 290 -10.88 0.89 -6.00
C ALA A 290 -9.84 -0.12 -6.48
N ALA A 291 -8.86 0.29 -7.29
CA ALA A 291 -7.77 -0.56 -7.77
C ALA A 291 -6.89 -1.07 -6.64
N GLY A 292 -6.45 -0.20 -5.72
CA GLY A 292 -5.63 -0.60 -4.58
C GLY A 292 -6.35 -1.58 -3.64
N LEU A 293 -7.65 -1.38 -3.42
CA LEU A 293 -8.48 -2.30 -2.64
C LEU A 293 -8.64 -3.64 -3.36
N THR A 294 -9.06 -3.62 -4.63
CA THR A 294 -9.30 -4.83 -5.43
C THR A 294 -8.04 -5.66 -5.57
N ALA A 295 -6.88 -5.03 -5.81
CA ALA A 295 -5.61 -5.72 -5.98
C ALA A 295 -5.10 -6.39 -4.70
N GLU A 296 -5.18 -5.72 -3.54
CA GLU A 296 -4.69 -6.26 -2.28
C GLU A 296 -5.64 -7.32 -1.67
N ILE A 297 -6.94 -7.17 -1.92
CA ILE A 297 -7.96 -8.16 -1.52
C ILE A 297 -7.84 -9.40 -2.42
N GLY A 298 -7.77 -9.21 -3.73
CA GLY A 298 -7.85 -10.29 -4.71
C GLY A 298 -9.22 -10.99 -4.62
N ASP A 299 -9.20 -12.31 -4.52
CA ASP A 299 -10.41 -13.10 -4.32
C ASP A 299 -10.99 -12.88 -2.90
N ILE A 300 -12.16 -12.25 -2.83
CA ILE A 300 -12.85 -11.96 -1.57
C ILE A 300 -13.29 -13.24 -0.83
N SER A 301 -13.51 -14.35 -1.54
CA SER A 301 -13.98 -15.61 -0.97
C SER A 301 -12.97 -16.25 0.00
N ARG A 302 -11.70 -15.85 -0.06
CA ARG A 302 -10.66 -16.28 0.90
C ARG A 302 -10.93 -15.79 2.32
N PHE A 303 -11.81 -14.80 2.48
CA PHE A 303 -12.18 -14.24 3.77
C PHE A 303 -13.56 -14.74 4.17
N ARG A 304 -13.64 -15.39 5.32
CA ARG A 304 -14.92 -15.90 5.87
C ARG A 304 -15.92 -14.79 6.19
N ASP A 305 -15.43 -13.63 6.62
CA ASP A 305 -16.22 -12.51 7.12
C ASP A 305 -15.43 -11.19 6.99
N GLU A 306 -16.10 -10.06 7.23
CA GLU A 306 -15.51 -8.74 7.17
C GLU A 306 -14.55 -8.46 8.35
N ALA A 307 -14.62 -9.26 9.41
CA ALA A 307 -13.67 -9.19 10.52
C ALA A 307 -12.30 -9.74 10.14
N ALA A 308 -12.26 -10.85 9.41
CA ALA A 308 -11.05 -11.46 8.86
C ALA A 308 -10.38 -10.54 7.85
N LEU A 309 -11.15 -9.88 6.99
CA LEU A 309 -10.62 -8.87 6.06
C LEU A 309 -9.97 -7.70 6.81
N ALA A 310 -10.59 -7.17 7.86
CA ALA A 310 -9.98 -6.10 8.64
C ALA A 310 -8.77 -6.56 9.46
N GLN A 311 -8.76 -7.79 9.97
CA GLN A 311 -7.59 -8.35 10.63
C GLN A 311 -6.42 -8.44 9.64
N TYR A 312 -6.69 -8.89 8.41
CA TYR A 312 -5.71 -8.91 7.34
C TYR A 312 -5.19 -7.51 7.00
N ALA A 313 -6.03 -6.48 7.02
CA ALA A 313 -5.63 -5.09 6.86
C ALA A 313 -4.95 -4.47 8.11
N GLY A 314 -4.87 -5.17 9.24
CA GLY A 314 -4.39 -4.58 10.49
C GLY A 314 -5.29 -3.46 11.03
N LEU A 315 -6.60 -3.51 10.72
CA LEU A 315 -7.65 -2.62 11.24
C LEU A 315 -8.40 -3.25 12.42
N THR A 316 -7.69 -4.03 13.23
CA THR A 316 -8.16 -4.61 14.48
C THR A 316 -7.36 -4.06 15.64
N TRP A 317 -7.98 -4.00 16.81
CA TRP A 317 -7.33 -3.68 18.06
C TRP A 317 -6.80 -4.97 18.68
N SER A 318 -5.58 -4.96 19.21
CA SER A 318 -5.05 -6.12 19.92
C SER A 318 -5.93 -6.42 21.13
N ARG A 319 -6.56 -7.60 21.17
CA ARG A 319 -7.10 -8.15 22.42
C ARG A 319 -5.94 -8.82 23.14
N TYR A 320 -5.30 -8.11 24.06
CA TYR A 320 -4.54 -8.76 25.13
C TYR A 320 -5.54 -8.98 26.26
N GLN A 321 -6.17 -10.17 26.30
CA GLN A 321 -6.87 -10.64 27.49
C GLN A 321 -5.86 -11.47 28.29
N SER A 322 -5.29 -10.88 29.33
CA SER A 322 -4.65 -11.59 30.42
C SER A 322 -5.46 -11.28 31.69
N GLY A 323 -6.47 -12.10 31.99
CA GLY A 323 -7.35 -11.89 33.16
C GLY A 323 -8.24 -10.63 33.10
N ASP A 324 -8.65 -10.15 34.28
CA ASP A 324 -9.61 -9.06 34.54
C ASP A 324 -9.18 -7.64 34.11
N PHE A 325 -8.16 -7.51 33.27
CA PHE A 325 -7.64 -6.19 32.85
C PHE A 325 -8.01 -5.88 31.40
N ASP A 326 -8.99 -4.98 31.23
CA ASP A 326 -9.37 -4.43 29.93
C ASP A 326 -8.73 -3.04 29.75
N ALA A 327 -7.65 -2.97 28.97
CA ALA A 327 -6.94 -1.70 28.75
C ALA A 327 -7.79 -0.69 27.97
N GLU A 328 -7.92 0.53 28.50
CA GLU A 328 -8.67 1.65 27.91
C GLU A 328 -8.04 2.17 26.60
N GLU A 329 -6.71 2.10 26.47
CA GLU A 329 -5.97 2.50 25.26
C GLU A 329 -5.49 1.29 24.44
N ARG A 330 -6.33 0.83 23.51
CA ARG A 330 -5.95 -0.26 22.61
C ARG A 330 -5.18 0.29 21.41
N ARG A 331 -3.91 -0.12 21.28
CA ARG A 331 -3.09 0.19 20.09
C ARG A 331 -3.61 -0.59 18.88
N LEU A 332 -3.66 0.08 17.74
CA LEU A 332 -3.93 -0.58 16.46
C LEU A 332 -2.84 -1.61 16.20
N THR A 333 -3.21 -2.86 15.90
CA THR A 333 -2.23 -3.88 15.53
C THR A 333 -1.52 -3.42 14.26
N LYS A 334 -0.21 -3.13 14.34
CA LYS A 334 0.56 -2.76 13.14
C LYS A 334 0.81 -3.95 12.22
N THR A 335 0.57 -5.16 12.71
CA THR A 335 0.61 -6.44 12.02
C THR A 335 -0.56 -6.55 11.03
N GLY A 336 -0.26 -6.71 9.74
CA GLY A 336 -1.25 -6.78 8.66
C GLY A 336 -0.71 -6.21 7.34
N ASN A 337 -1.47 -6.34 6.26
CA ASN A 337 -1.12 -5.81 4.95
C ASN A 337 -1.13 -4.28 4.98
N ARG A 338 0.08 -3.68 4.98
CA ARG A 338 0.28 -2.23 5.07
C ARG A 338 -0.36 -1.46 3.91
N TYR A 339 -0.38 -2.05 2.72
CA TYR A 339 -0.89 -1.43 1.50
C TYR A 339 -2.42 -1.39 1.53
N LEU A 340 -3.06 -2.53 1.87
CA LEU A 340 -4.51 -2.58 2.04
C LEU A 340 -4.97 -1.58 3.10
N ARG A 341 -4.25 -1.49 4.22
CA ARG A 341 -4.55 -0.50 5.27
C ARG A 341 -4.49 0.93 4.73
N TYR A 342 -3.43 1.28 4.02
CA TYR A 342 -3.29 2.60 3.39
C TYR A 342 -4.47 2.92 2.49
N TYR A 343 -4.82 2.00 1.58
CA TYR A 343 -5.92 2.20 0.64
C TYR A 343 -7.28 2.32 1.34
N LEU A 344 -7.56 1.52 2.37
CA LEU A 344 -8.80 1.63 3.15
C LEU A 344 -8.92 2.97 3.90
N VAL A 345 -7.81 3.44 4.46
CA VAL A 345 -7.72 4.69 5.23
C VAL A 345 -7.90 5.91 4.32
N GLU A 346 -7.19 5.97 3.18
CA GLU A 346 -7.35 7.05 2.20
C GLU A 346 -8.73 7.04 1.53
N ALA A 347 -9.24 5.85 1.18
CA ALA A 347 -10.59 5.69 0.67
C ALA A 347 -11.63 6.21 1.67
N ALA A 348 -11.49 5.87 2.96
CA ALA A 348 -12.38 6.38 4.01
C ALA A 348 -12.28 7.90 4.20
N ASN A 349 -11.08 8.47 4.02
CA ASN A 349 -10.89 9.93 4.05
C ASN A 349 -11.62 10.64 2.90
N SER A 350 -11.66 10.03 1.71
CA SER A 350 -12.45 10.57 0.60
C SER A 350 -13.95 10.33 0.81
N LEU A 351 -14.32 9.13 1.26
CA LEU A 351 -15.71 8.73 1.51
C LEU A 351 -16.41 9.65 2.52
N ARG A 352 -15.76 10.06 3.62
CA ARG A 352 -16.35 10.99 4.60
C ARG A 352 -16.68 12.37 4.04
N VAL A 353 -16.12 12.75 2.88
CA VAL A 353 -16.40 14.04 2.22
C VAL A 353 -17.59 13.91 1.27
N HIS A 354 -17.72 12.76 0.60
CA HIS A 354 -18.68 12.56 -0.48
C HIS A 354 -19.91 11.71 -0.11
N ASN A 355 -19.91 11.07 1.07
CA ASN A 355 -21.02 10.24 1.53
C ASN A 355 -21.50 10.70 2.90
N GLU A 356 -22.79 11.02 3.01
CA GLU A 356 -23.40 11.60 4.22
C GLU A 356 -23.37 10.64 5.41
N GLU A 357 -23.61 9.35 5.21
CA GLU A 357 -23.61 8.34 6.28
C GLU A 357 -22.21 8.21 6.90
N TYR A 358 -21.18 8.21 6.06
CA TYR A 358 -19.79 8.15 6.53
C TYR A 358 -19.30 9.48 7.09
N LYS A 359 -19.80 10.61 6.58
CA LYS A 359 -19.55 11.95 7.15
C LYS A 359 -20.09 12.04 8.57
N ALA A 360 -21.35 11.64 8.79
CA ALA A 360 -21.99 11.65 10.10
C ALA A 360 -21.24 10.73 11.08
N TYR A 361 -20.92 9.50 10.65
CA TYR A 361 -20.15 8.58 11.48
C TYR A 361 -18.77 9.14 11.86
N TYR A 362 -18.04 9.71 10.91
CA TYR A 362 -16.75 10.34 11.15
C TYR A 362 -16.87 11.48 12.17
N GLN A 363 -17.89 12.35 12.05
CA GLN A 363 -18.09 13.48 12.96
C GLN A 363 -18.33 13.03 14.41
N VAL A 364 -19.18 12.02 14.62
CA VAL A 364 -19.40 11.43 15.94
C VAL A 364 -18.08 10.92 16.52
N LYS A 365 -17.32 10.12 15.76
CA LYS A 365 -16.02 9.58 16.22
C LYS A 365 -14.95 10.63 16.44
N TYR A 366 -15.05 11.77 15.76
CA TYR A 366 -14.15 12.91 15.95
C TYR A 366 -14.43 13.62 17.28
N GLN A 367 -15.70 13.76 17.66
CA GLN A 367 -16.13 14.43 18.89
C GLN A 367 -15.93 13.57 20.15
N GLU A 368 -15.86 12.24 20.03
CA GLU A 368 -15.66 11.30 21.14
C GLU A 368 -14.33 11.49 21.91
N VAL A 369 -13.33 12.15 21.31
CA VAL A 369 -12.01 12.30 21.93
C VAL A 369 -11.51 13.74 21.85
N THR A 370 -10.57 14.09 22.72
CA THR A 370 -9.91 15.40 22.73
C THR A 370 -8.55 15.38 22.03
N LYS A 371 -7.90 14.21 21.95
CA LYS A 371 -6.58 14.04 21.34
C LYS A 371 -6.64 13.10 20.14
N HIS A 372 -5.83 13.41 19.12
CA HIS A 372 -5.72 12.63 17.88
C HIS A 372 -7.06 12.34 17.16
N GLN A 373 -8.04 13.24 17.33
CA GLN A 373 -9.41 13.14 16.82
C GLN A 373 -9.47 12.67 15.37
N HIS A 374 -8.77 13.36 14.47
CA HIS A 374 -8.79 13.07 13.04
C HIS A 374 -8.30 11.65 12.73
N LYS A 375 -7.11 11.28 13.22
CA LYS A 375 -6.51 9.96 12.94
C LYS A 375 -7.38 8.83 13.49
N ARG A 376 -7.88 8.97 14.72
CA ARG A 376 -8.75 7.96 15.35
C ARG A 376 -10.08 7.82 14.60
N ALA A 377 -10.76 8.93 14.33
CA ALA A 377 -12.05 8.93 13.63
C ALA A 377 -11.92 8.31 12.23
N LEU A 378 -10.85 8.62 11.52
CA LEU A 378 -10.60 8.12 10.17
C LEU A 378 -10.29 6.62 10.15
N VAL A 379 -9.49 6.10 11.10
CA VAL A 379 -9.25 4.65 11.25
C VAL A 379 -10.53 3.90 11.60
N LEU A 380 -11.37 4.45 12.48
CA LEU A 380 -12.68 3.88 12.81
C LEU A 380 -13.63 3.89 11.60
N THR A 381 -13.59 4.95 10.81
CA THR A 381 -14.36 5.08 9.56
C THR A 381 -13.89 4.04 8.53
N ALA A 382 -12.58 3.84 8.40
CA ALA A 382 -12.00 2.79 7.57
C ALA A 382 -12.43 1.39 8.04
N ARG A 383 -12.49 1.14 9.36
CA ARG A 383 -12.98 -0.14 9.90
C ARG A 383 -14.47 -0.37 9.58
N LYS A 384 -15.30 0.67 9.65
CA LYS A 384 -16.70 0.61 9.18
C LYS A 384 -16.76 0.33 7.68
N PHE A 385 -15.91 1.00 6.90
CA PHE A 385 -15.84 0.86 5.45
C PHE A 385 -15.47 -0.55 4.99
N VAL A 386 -14.64 -1.29 5.74
CA VAL A 386 -14.34 -2.71 5.45
C VAL A 386 -15.61 -3.55 5.32
N ARG A 387 -16.64 -3.28 6.13
CA ARG A 387 -17.92 -4.01 6.07
C ARG A 387 -18.61 -3.81 4.73
N LEU A 388 -18.62 -2.58 4.24
CA LEU A 388 -19.20 -2.22 2.95
C LEU A 388 -18.41 -2.85 1.79
N VAL A 389 -17.08 -2.75 1.83
CA VAL A 389 -16.19 -3.36 0.82
C VAL A 389 -16.42 -4.87 0.74
N PHE A 390 -16.45 -5.56 1.89
CA PHE A 390 -16.73 -6.99 1.94
C PHE A 390 -18.10 -7.33 1.35
N ALA A 391 -19.16 -6.63 1.78
CA ALA A 391 -20.51 -6.90 1.28
C ALA A 391 -20.65 -6.70 -0.25
N LEU A 392 -20.08 -5.62 -0.80
CA LEU A 392 -20.20 -5.32 -2.23
C LEU A 392 -19.39 -6.28 -3.09
N LEU A 393 -18.18 -6.67 -2.66
CA LEU A 393 -17.35 -7.63 -3.39
C LEU A 393 -17.90 -9.05 -3.28
N SER A 394 -18.30 -9.50 -2.08
CA SER A 394 -18.81 -10.86 -1.87
C SER A 394 -20.14 -11.11 -2.58
N LYS A 395 -21.01 -10.08 -2.70
CA LYS A 395 -22.30 -10.20 -3.37
C LYS A 395 -22.26 -9.82 -4.85
N GLY A 396 -21.17 -9.23 -5.32
CA GLY A 396 -21.10 -8.64 -6.67
C GLY A 396 -22.14 -7.54 -6.92
N GLN A 397 -22.58 -6.85 -5.87
CA GLN A 397 -23.63 -5.83 -5.93
C GLN A 397 -23.03 -4.43 -6.01
N ILE A 398 -23.67 -3.56 -6.80
CA ILE A 398 -23.34 -2.14 -6.85
C ILE A 398 -23.80 -1.43 -5.57
N TYR A 399 -23.11 -0.35 -5.22
CA TYR A 399 -23.49 0.48 -4.08
C TYR A 399 -24.88 1.07 -4.29
N THR A 400 -25.77 0.81 -3.34
CA THR A 400 -27.09 1.44 -3.27
C THR A 400 -27.13 2.24 -1.97
N PRO A 401 -27.41 3.56 -2.01
CA PRO A 401 -27.56 4.34 -0.79
C PRO A 401 -28.72 3.78 0.03
N ALA A 402 -28.59 3.81 1.35
CA ALA A 402 -29.71 3.45 2.21
C ALA A 402 -30.87 4.41 1.91
N CYS A 403 -32.03 3.86 1.52
CA CYS A 403 -33.25 4.65 1.35
C CYS A 403 -33.52 5.39 2.67
N PRO A 404 -33.70 6.72 2.67
CA PRO A 404 -34.16 7.41 3.87
C PRO A 404 -35.47 6.76 4.32
N PRO A 405 -35.73 6.60 5.63
CA PRO A 405 -37.02 6.10 6.08
C PRO A 405 -38.11 6.98 5.47
N ALA A 406 -39.07 6.35 4.78
CA ALA A 406 -40.15 7.05 4.11
C ALA A 406 -40.80 8.01 5.11
N GLY A 407 -40.62 9.31 4.89
CA GLY A 407 -41.25 10.34 5.72
C GLY A 407 -42.74 10.06 5.75
N GLY A 408 -43.27 9.83 6.96
CA GLY A 408 -44.70 9.62 7.17
C GLY A 408 -45.46 10.71 6.45
N ARG A 409 -46.29 10.33 5.48
CA ARG A 409 -47.28 11.24 4.90
C ARG A 409 -48.15 11.72 6.06
N ALA A 410 -47.94 12.95 6.49
CA ALA A 410 -48.90 13.67 7.32
C ALA A 410 -50.19 13.76 6.49
N GLY A 411 -51.17 12.93 6.84
CA GLY A 411 -52.50 13.01 6.28
C GLY A 411 -53.05 14.40 6.55
N ARG A 412 -53.26 15.18 5.49
CA ARG A 412 -54.26 16.24 5.51
C ARG A 412 -55.62 15.55 5.46
N SER A 413 -56.25 15.40 6.62
CA SER A 413 -57.69 15.23 6.70
C SER A 413 -58.34 16.61 6.54
N SER A 414 -59.26 16.67 5.59
CA SER A 414 -60.18 17.76 5.30
C SER A 414 -61.02 18.20 6.51
#